data_AF-A0AA46DFQ2-F1
#
_entry.id   AF-A0AA46DFQ2-F1
#
_cell.length_a   1.000
_cell.length_b   1.000
_cell.length_c   1.000
_cell.angle_alpha   90.00
_cell.angle_beta   90.00
_cell.angle_gamma   90.00
#
_symmetry.space_group_name_H-M   'P 1'
#
loop_
_entity.id
_entity.type
_entity.pdbx_description
1 polymer ?
#
loop_
_entity_poly.entity_id
_entity_poly.type
_entity_poly.pdbx_seq_one_letter_code
_entity_poly.pdbx_strand_id
1 'polypeptide(L)'
;MAATEDLSLTDDVLGTCRTNNTPGSRHDQTVEAHHLWSYAQEEALIAVSEPAPDRCWRLITDPERRARRIAARYADLYFRSAEKSRGTMQFYWVALAAFVVKDIVGAFQYAREKVLSGGLNNALRTSSLSSLGSVLLSGGSPYGHAMRVYAALAKGNLWLFMDIYPWMWFVLEYCIRPDGTLHPALLRDHVHKRQTATLHRESRMAVEHLPFNQSWCARLQEHLGSDVVYEGARRFLDQPTISQGPAGGYGHHVARALQAHAHVRQYAMIHDRGYRMPAGCYWSDFREAFYVLEEERKELKRIAEDVQAVRRLKQVARFEASEDMVAAYEALLRQANSSHENDRVQEQRFELLAIARHEQLRILQPLIYADAMLVATMNLNHWIARTLGSAFSQPYELVFDAGFATEDHALRVRFDEPSGAWDRATGPKRSLPNPRDRMSYVREIAARFDRLMNERRTHMESVLQTIRGWINA
;
A
#
# COMPACT_ATOMS: atom_id res chain seq x y z
N MET A 1 -37.83 13.99 16.44
CA MET A 1 -37.09 13.57 17.64
C MET A 1 -35.92 12.73 17.18
N ALA A 2 -34.81 13.40 16.88
CA ALA A 2 -33.58 12.75 16.45
C ALA A 2 -32.84 12.30 17.71
N ALA A 3 -32.48 11.02 17.75
CA ALA A 3 -31.59 10.49 18.76
C ALA A 3 -30.21 11.12 18.55
N THR A 4 -29.87 12.09 19.38
CA THR A 4 -28.49 12.49 19.63
C THR A 4 -27.81 11.31 20.33
N GLU A 5 -27.07 10.50 19.57
CA GLU A 5 -26.10 9.57 20.15
C GLU A 5 -25.04 10.40 20.88
N ASP A 6 -25.02 10.25 22.20
CA ASP A 6 -24.05 10.83 23.10
C ASP A 6 -22.68 10.21 22.80
N LEU A 7 -21.85 10.95 22.04
CA LEU A 7 -20.43 10.67 21.81
C LEU A 7 -19.63 11.03 23.07
N SER A 8 -20.00 10.46 24.21
CA SER A 8 -19.10 10.45 25.35
C SER A 8 -17.92 9.54 24.98
N LEU A 9 -16.84 10.15 24.52
CA LEU A 9 -15.49 9.60 24.53
C LEU A 9 -15.16 9.30 26.00
N THR A 10 -15.61 8.15 26.50
CA THR A 10 -14.99 7.55 27.67
C THR A 10 -13.63 7.11 27.18
N ASP A 11 -12.60 7.92 27.43
CA ASP A 11 -11.22 7.51 27.26
C ASP A 11 -11.05 6.19 28.02
N ASP A 12 -11.06 5.06 27.30
CA ASP A 12 -10.78 3.74 27.87
C ASP A 12 -9.27 3.72 28.19
N VAL A 13 -8.93 4.33 29.32
CA VAL A 13 -7.61 4.23 29.94
C VAL A 13 -7.40 2.74 30.26
N LEU A 14 -6.17 2.24 30.08
CA LEU A 14 -5.65 0.90 30.47
C LEU A 14 -5.94 0.44 31.93
N GLY A 15 -6.69 1.24 32.65
CA GLY A 15 -6.90 1.29 34.07
C GLY A 15 -6.90 2.75 34.48
N THR A 16 -7.90 3.19 35.24
CA THR A 16 -7.75 4.43 35.99
C THR A 16 -6.80 4.13 37.15
N CYS A 17 -5.54 4.58 37.04
CA CYS A 17 -4.59 4.51 38.14
C CYS A 17 -4.99 5.52 39.21
N ARG A 18 -5.94 5.16 40.07
CA ARG A 18 -6.11 5.85 41.36
C ARG A 18 -5.01 5.34 42.27
N THR A 19 -4.03 6.18 42.57
CA THR A 19 -3.14 5.94 43.70
C THR A 19 -4.03 5.81 44.94
N ASN A 20 -3.94 4.69 45.66
CA ASN A 20 -4.68 4.59 46.91
C ASN A 20 -4.10 5.58 47.95
N ASN A 21 -4.86 5.84 49.02
CA ASN A 21 -4.49 6.83 50.02
C ASN A 21 -3.44 6.32 51.04
N THR A 22 -2.83 5.16 50.79
CA THR A 22 -1.86 4.52 51.68
C THR A 22 -0.45 4.71 51.12
N PRO A 23 0.38 5.56 51.75
CA PRO A 23 1.76 5.79 51.31
C PRO A 23 2.56 4.49 51.21
N GLY A 24 3.31 4.32 50.12
CA GLY A 24 4.19 3.16 49.91
C GLY A 24 3.49 1.85 49.53
N SER A 25 2.16 1.85 49.39
CA SER A 25 1.42 0.69 48.89
C SER A 25 1.75 0.39 47.43
N ARG A 26 1.65 -0.89 47.05
CA ARG A 26 1.82 -1.40 45.69
C ARG A 26 0.58 -2.17 45.28
N HIS A 27 0.21 -2.07 44.02
CA HIS A 27 -0.88 -2.82 43.40
C HIS A 27 -0.37 -3.43 42.11
N ASP A 28 -0.52 -4.74 41.97
CA ASP A 28 -0.17 -5.44 40.74
C ASP A 28 -1.40 -5.44 39.82
N GLN A 29 -1.25 -4.85 38.63
CA GLN A 29 -2.29 -4.82 37.61
C GLN A 29 -1.87 -5.70 36.43
N THR A 30 -2.71 -6.67 36.09
CA THR A 30 -2.52 -7.46 34.86
C THR A 30 -3.02 -6.66 33.66
N VAL A 31 -2.13 -6.41 32.70
CA VAL A 31 -2.48 -5.83 31.40
C VAL A 31 -2.76 -6.97 30.44
N GLU A 32 -4.01 -7.09 29.97
CA GLU A 32 -4.38 -8.16 29.04
C GLU A 32 -3.86 -7.89 27.61
N ALA A 33 -3.63 -8.96 26.85
CA ALA A 33 -3.07 -8.91 25.50
C ALA A 33 -3.84 -7.99 24.54
N HIS A 34 -5.17 -7.93 24.65
CA HIS A 34 -6.01 -7.14 23.76
C HIS A 34 -5.74 -5.63 23.90
N HIS A 35 -5.36 -5.18 25.10
CA HIS A 35 -4.95 -3.80 25.30
C HIS A 35 -3.64 -3.50 24.55
N LEU A 36 -2.62 -4.34 24.71
CA LEU A 36 -1.34 -4.18 24.02
C LEU A 36 -1.49 -4.22 22.49
N TRP A 37 -2.39 -5.08 21.97
CA TRP A 37 -2.73 -5.11 20.56
C TRP A 37 -3.47 -3.85 20.08
N SER A 38 -4.26 -3.22 20.94
CA SER A 38 -4.93 -1.94 20.64
C SER A 38 -3.90 -0.83 20.44
N TYR A 39 -2.91 -0.72 21.33
CA TYR A 39 -1.81 0.24 21.16
C TYR A 39 -0.98 -0.03 19.91
N ALA A 40 -0.62 -1.29 19.64
CA ALA A 40 0.12 -1.62 18.43
C ALA A 40 -0.66 -1.26 17.15
N GLN A 41 -2.00 -1.42 17.17
CA GLN A 41 -2.86 -1.02 16.05
C GLN A 41 -2.99 0.50 15.93
N GLU A 42 -3.14 1.21 17.05
CA GLU A 42 -3.18 2.67 17.11
C GLU A 42 -1.88 3.28 16.58
N GLU A 43 -0.74 2.71 16.94
CA GLU A 43 0.58 3.13 16.44
C GLU A 43 0.70 2.99 14.93
N ALA A 44 0.13 1.92 14.33
CA ALA A 44 0.04 1.83 12.87
C ALA A 44 -0.85 2.93 12.27
N LEU A 45 -1.99 3.24 12.90
CA LEU A 45 -2.88 4.30 12.43
C LEU A 45 -2.21 5.68 12.51
N ILE A 46 -1.58 6.00 13.63
CA ILE A 46 -0.80 7.22 13.85
C ILE A 46 0.37 7.30 12.85
N ALA A 47 1.05 6.18 12.60
CA ALA A 47 2.21 6.13 11.73
C ALA A 47 1.90 6.65 10.32
N VAL A 48 0.68 6.48 9.80
CA VAL A 48 0.25 6.98 8.47
C VAL A 48 -0.75 8.14 8.55
N SER A 49 -0.77 8.83 9.68
CA SER A 49 -1.63 9.98 9.96
C SER A 49 -0.81 11.22 10.32
N GLU A 50 -1.48 12.37 10.32
CA GLU A 50 -0.96 13.67 10.75
C GLU A 50 -1.79 14.24 11.90
N PRO A 51 -1.17 14.94 12.86
CA PRO A 51 -1.91 15.62 13.91
C PRO A 51 -2.68 16.80 13.32
N ALA A 52 -3.87 17.02 13.85
CA ALA A 52 -4.71 18.15 13.53
C ALA A 52 -4.77 19.17 14.67
N PRO A 53 -5.20 20.43 14.43
CA PRO A 53 -5.28 21.46 15.46
C PRO A 53 -6.20 21.11 16.64
N ASP A 54 -7.17 20.22 16.42
CA ASP A 54 -8.11 19.71 17.42
C ASP A 54 -7.54 18.52 18.22
N ARG A 55 -6.22 18.26 18.12
CA ARG A 55 -5.52 17.14 18.76
C ARG A 55 -5.95 15.76 18.29
N CYS A 56 -6.73 15.66 17.21
CA CYS A 56 -7.03 14.39 16.56
C CYS A 56 -5.94 14.02 15.54
N TRP A 57 -5.80 12.73 15.25
CA TRP A 57 -4.99 12.25 14.13
C TRP A 57 -5.86 12.06 12.90
N ARG A 58 -5.39 12.51 11.73
CA ARG A 58 -6.08 12.34 10.45
C ARG A 58 -5.21 11.55 9.50
N LEU A 59 -5.79 10.52 8.90
CA LEU A 59 -5.12 9.72 7.88
C LEU A 59 -4.61 10.61 6.74
N ILE A 60 -3.35 10.45 6.36
CA ILE A 60 -2.79 11.10 5.17
C ILE A 60 -3.60 10.59 3.97
N THR A 61 -4.35 11.46 3.29
CA THR A 61 -5.27 11.03 2.23
C THR A 61 -4.55 10.64 0.93
N ASP A 62 -3.38 11.21 0.67
CA ASP A 62 -2.54 10.89 -0.49
C ASP A 62 -1.86 9.51 -0.34
N PRO A 63 -2.19 8.53 -1.21
CA PRO A 63 -1.57 7.21 -1.19
C PRO A 63 -0.06 7.21 -1.41
N GLU A 64 0.47 8.16 -2.20
CA GLU A 64 1.91 8.27 -2.48
C GLU A 64 2.67 8.70 -1.22
N ARG A 65 2.18 9.74 -0.52
CA ARG A 65 2.72 10.17 0.78
C ARG A 65 2.59 9.08 1.84
N ARG A 66 1.43 8.41 1.94
CA ARG A 66 1.29 7.24 2.83
C ARG A 66 2.33 6.18 2.54
N ALA A 67 2.58 5.86 1.27
CA ALA A 67 3.57 4.85 0.90
C ALA A 67 5.00 5.23 1.34
N ARG A 68 5.38 6.50 1.20
CA ARG A 68 6.67 7.00 1.72
C ARG A 68 6.80 6.79 3.23
N ARG A 69 5.76 7.18 3.98
CA ARG A 69 5.69 7.02 5.43
C ARG A 69 5.74 5.55 5.85
N ILE A 70 5.05 4.66 5.13
CA ILE A 70 5.09 3.20 5.34
C ILE A 70 6.50 2.64 5.11
N ALA A 71 7.13 2.96 3.97
CA ALA A 71 8.48 2.50 3.64
C ALA A 71 9.48 2.92 4.72
N ALA A 72 9.39 4.17 5.17
CA ALA A 72 10.24 4.69 6.24
C ALA A 72 10.02 4.00 7.58
N ARG A 73 8.76 3.70 7.94
CA ARG A 73 8.43 2.97 9.17
C ARG A 73 9.00 1.55 9.17
N TYR A 74 8.99 0.87 8.03
CA TYR A 74 9.65 -0.43 7.90
C TYR A 74 11.17 -0.34 8.00
N ALA A 75 11.79 0.65 7.34
CA ALA A 75 13.23 0.89 7.46
C ALA A 75 13.64 1.25 8.91
N ASP A 76 12.82 2.03 9.62
CA ASP A 76 13.03 2.37 11.02
C ASP A 76 12.98 1.13 11.92
N LEU A 77 11.98 0.26 11.74
CA LEU A 77 11.88 -1.00 12.48
C LEU A 77 13.10 -1.91 12.28
N TYR A 78 13.67 -1.97 11.07
CA TYR A 78 14.91 -2.71 10.81
C TYR A 78 16.05 -2.27 11.74
N PHE A 79 16.34 -0.96 11.79
CA PHE A 79 17.43 -0.45 12.62
C PHE A 79 17.13 -0.56 14.12
N ARG A 80 15.90 -0.19 14.53
CA ARG A 80 15.51 -0.24 15.96
C ARG A 80 15.48 -1.65 16.52
N SER A 81 15.13 -2.65 15.70
CA SER A 81 15.12 -4.05 16.13
C SER A 81 16.52 -4.56 16.49
N ALA A 82 17.54 -4.22 15.67
CA ALA A 82 18.94 -4.54 15.97
C ALA A 82 19.46 -3.77 17.19
N GLU A 83 19.14 -2.48 17.30
CA GLU A 83 19.57 -1.66 18.43
C GLU A 83 18.99 -2.18 19.75
N LYS A 84 17.66 -2.35 19.80
CA LYS A 84 16.95 -2.72 21.04
C LYS A 84 17.31 -4.14 21.49
N SER A 85 17.58 -5.05 20.56
CA SER A 85 18.02 -6.42 20.86
C SER A 85 19.54 -6.55 21.10
N ARG A 86 20.29 -5.45 21.04
CA ARG A 86 21.76 -5.42 21.11
C ARG A 86 22.42 -6.33 20.08
N GLY A 87 21.85 -6.40 18.88
CA GLY A 87 22.33 -7.17 17.74
C GLY A 87 21.99 -8.66 17.76
N THR A 88 21.25 -9.15 18.76
CA THR A 88 20.85 -10.57 18.83
C THR A 88 19.71 -10.90 17.86
N MET A 89 18.87 -9.92 17.53
CA MET A 89 17.72 -10.07 16.65
C MET A 89 17.57 -8.84 15.75
N GLN A 90 17.21 -9.06 14.50
CA GLN A 90 16.95 -7.98 13.55
C GLN A 90 15.89 -8.44 12.56
N PHE A 91 14.85 -7.63 12.38
CA PHE A 91 13.73 -7.92 11.48
C PHE A 91 14.19 -7.84 10.02
N TYR A 92 14.15 -8.96 9.31
CA TYR A 92 14.69 -9.03 7.96
C TYR A 92 13.61 -8.76 6.91
N TRP A 93 12.38 -9.21 7.15
CA TRP A 93 11.25 -8.89 6.29
C TRP A 93 11.01 -7.39 6.15
N VAL A 94 11.03 -6.62 7.25
CA VAL A 94 10.74 -5.17 7.20
C VAL A 94 11.79 -4.41 6.39
N ALA A 95 13.05 -4.85 6.40
CA ALA A 95 14.08 -4.25 5.56
C ALA A 95 13.76 -4.45 4.07
N LEU A 96 13.43 -5.68 3.67
CA LEU A 96 13.00 -5.94 2.29
C LEU A 96 11.71 -5.17 1.94
N ALA A 97 10.73 -5.14 2.85
CA ALA A 97 9.47 -4.44 2.64
C ALA A 97 9.68 -2.92 2.43
N ALA A 98 10.67 -2.31 3.07
CA ALA A 98 11.01 -0.91 2.84
C ALA A 98 11.42 -0.63 1.38
N PHE A 99 12.22 -1.53 0.77
CA PHE A 99 12.56 -1.44 -0.66
C PHE A 99 11.34 -1.64 -1.56
N VAL A 100 10.49 -2.62 -1.23
CA VAL A 100 9.27 -2.91 -2.02
C VAL A 100 8.33 -1.70 -2.00
N VAL A 101 8.08 -1.11 -0.83
CA VAL A 101 7.19 0.05 -0.71
C VAL A 101 7.83 1.31 -1.32
N LYS A 102 9.16 1.46 -1.28
CA LYS A 102 9.86 2.49 -2.07
C LYS A 102 9.50 2.38 -3.55
N ASP A 103 9.53 1.19 -4.14
CA ASP A 103 9.18 1.05 -5.56
C ASP A 103 7.68 1.25 -5.83
N ILE A 104 6.80 1.02 -4.85
CA ILE A 104 5.40 1.45 -4.93
C ILE A 104 5.29 2.98 -5.04
N VAL A 105 6.12 3.76 -4.31
CA VAL A 105 6.19 5.21 -4.48
C VAL A 105 6.60 5.57 -5.92
N GLY A 106 7.61 4.89 -6.45
CA GLY A 106 8.02 5.06 -7.87
C GLY A 106 6.89 4.75 -8.85
N ALA A 107 6.09 3.71 -8.59
CA ALA A 107 4.93 3.35 -9.41
C ALA A 107 3.83 4.43 -9.39
N PHE A 108 3.56 5.04 -8.23
CA PHE A 108 2.63 6.18 -8.13
C PHE A 108 3.12 7.38 -8.94
N GLN A 109 4.40 7.73 -8.81
CA GLN A 109 5.02 8.82 -9.57
C GLN A 109 4.98 8.54 -11.07
N TYR A 110 5.30 7.32 -11.50
CA TYR A 110 5.24 6.93 -12.91
C TYR A 110 3.82 7.08 -13.46
N ALA A 111 2.81 6.54 -12.77
CA ALA A 111 1.43 6.66 -13.19
C ALA A 111 1.05 8.14 -13.34
N ARG A 112 1.30 8.96 -12.31
CA ARG A 112 0.97 10.38 -12.28
C ARG A 112 1.69 11.19 -13.37
N GLU A 113 3.00 11.05 -13.46
CA GLU A 113 3.86 11.94 -14.25
C GLU A 113 4.06 11.49 -15.69
N LYS A 114 3.93 10.18 -15.98
CA LYS A 114 4.15 9.63 -17.33
C LYS A 114 2.87 9.23 -18.03
N VAL A 115 1.86 8.78 -17.29
CA VAL A 115 0.57 8.35 -17.87
C VAL A 115 -0.47 9.45 -17.77
N LEU A 116 -0.82 9.88 -16.56
CA LEU A 116 -1.98 10.78 -16.33
C LEU A 116 -1.75 12.23 -16.79
N SER A 117 -0.52 12.74 -16.70
CA SER A 117 -0.18 14.12 -17.08
C SER A 117 -0.11 14.34 -18.60
N GLY A 118 0.09 13.26 -19.37
CA GLY A 118 0.69 13.33 -20.69
C GLY A 118 -0.26 13.63 -21.86
N GLY A 119 -1.57 13.45 -21.67
CA GLY A 119 -2.54 13.52 -22.75
C GLY A 119 -2.46 12.35 -23.74
N LEU A 120 -3.39 12.29 -24.70
CA LEU A 120 -3.53 11.21 -25.69
C LEU A 120 -2.25 10.97 -26.50
N ASN A 121 -1.43 11.99 -26.75
CA ASN A 121 -0.16 11.86 -27.47
C ASN A 121 0.95 11.16 -26.65
N ASN A 122 0.99 11.35 -25.32
CA ASN A 122 1.84 10.52 -24.46
C ASN A 122 1.22 9.14 -24.28
N ALA A 123 -0.10 9.05 -24.10
CA ALA A 123 -0.80 7.77 -24.02
C ALA A 123 -0.60 6.95 -25.30
N LEU A 124 -0.55 7.54 -26.50
CA LEU A 124 -0.25 6.88 -27.76
C LEU A 124 1.25 6.59 -27.96
N ARG A 125 2.16 7.38 -27.37
CA ARG A 125 3.62 7.13 -27.40
C ARG A 125 4.07 6.05 -26.43
N THR A 126 3.55 6.05 -25.20
CA THR A 126 3.67 4.94 -24.24
C THR A 126 2.79 3.77 -24.62
N SER A 127 1.96 3.93 -25.66
CA SER A 127 1.04 2.88 -26.10
C SER A 127 0.90 2.75 -27.62
N SER A 128 2.03 2.75 -28.35
CA SER A 128 2.03 2.37 -29.77
C SER A 128 1.86 0.84 -29.87
N LEU A 129 0.86 0.40 -30.66
CA LEU A 129 0.23 -0.94 -30.64
C LEU A 129 -0.35 -1.44 -29.30
N SER A 130 0.16 -1.02 -28.14
CA SER A 130 -0.29 -1.48 -26.82
C SER A 130 -1.57 -0.80 -26.30
N SER A 131 -1.95 0.42 -26.75
CA SER A 131 -3.23 1.02 -26.33
C SER A 131 -4.39 0.38 -27.07
N LEU A 132 -4.31 0.21 -28.39
CA LEU A 132 -5.39 -0.42 -29.14
C LEU A 132 -5.65 -1.85 -28.68
N GLY A 133 -4.62 -2.68 -28.47
CA GLY A 133 -4.78 -4.04 -27.96
C GLY A 133 -5.34 -4.11 -26.52
N SER A 134 -4.89 -3.25 -25.60
CA SER A 134 -5.39 -3.22 -24.23
C SER A 134 -6.77 -2.60 -24.06
N VAL A 135 -7.05 -1.54 -24.83
CA VAL A 135 -8.35 -0.89 -24.90
C VAL A 135 -9.39 -1.82 -25.52
N LEU A 136 -9.03 -2.59 -26.56
CA LEU A 136 -9.92 -3.58 -27.18
C LEU A 136 -10.14 -4.84 -26.32
N LEU A 137 -9.11 -5.34 -25.63
CA LEU A 137 -9.21 -6.58 -24.84
C LEU A 137 -9.75 -6.37 -23.41
N SER A 138 -9.60 -5.16 -22.84
CA SER A 138 -10.12 -4.83 -21.50
C SER A 138 -11.29 -3.83 -21.49
N GLY A 139 -11.63 -3.26 -22.65
CA GLY A 139 -12.72 -2.28 -22.78
C GLY A 139 -12.46 -0.91 -22.14
N GLY A 140 -11.23 -0.60 -21.69
CA GLY A 140 -10.91 0.61 -20.92
C GLY A 140 -9.87 1.53 -21.59
N SER A 141 -9.61 2.72 -21.04
CA SER A 141 -8.59 3.66 -21.54
C SER A 141 -7.21 3.44 -20.89
N PRO A 142 -6.10 4.01 -21.42
CA PRO A 142 -4.81 4.03 -20.73
C PRO A 142 -4.87 4.65 -19.32
N TYR A 143 -5.75 5.64 -19.12
CA TYR A 143 -6.02 6.19 -17.80
C TYR A 143 -6.74 5.19 -16.90
N GLY A 144 -7.71 4.44 -17.41
CA GLY A 144 -8.39 3.37 -16.68
C GLY A 144 -7.44 2.26 -16.23
N HIS A 145 -6.47 1.88 -17.07
CA HIS A 145 -5.39 0.97 -16.67
C HIS A 145 -4.59 1.53 -15.49
N ALA A 146 -4.10 2.77 -15.61
CA ALA A 146 -3.30 3.42 -14.57
C ALA A 146 -4.10 3.59 -13.27
N MET A 147 -5.37 4.01 -13.34
CA MET A 147 -6.26 4.17 -12.19
C MET A 147 -6.46 2.86 -11.42
N ARG A 148 -6.63 1.76 -12.15
CA ARG A 148 -6.80 0.44 -11.55
C ARG A 148 -5.57 -0.03 -10.79
N VAL A 149 -4.39 0.12 -11.39
CA VAL A 149 -3.12 -0.20 -10.71
C VAL A 149 -2.90 0.75 -9.52
N TYR A 150 -3.15 2.04 -9.70
CA TYR A 150 -3.02 3.06 -8.65
C TYR A 150 -3.92 2.73 -7.44
N ALA A 151 -5.20 2.44 -7.67
CA ALA A 151 -6.14 2.09 -6.61
C ALA A 151 -5.78 0.76 -5.92
N ALA A 152 -5.32 -0.24 -6.69
CA ALA A 152 -4.85 -1.51 -6.14
C ALA A 152 -3.62 -1.33 -5.24
N LEU A 153 -2.63 -0.53 -5.65
CA LEU A 153 -1.46 -0.19 -4.84
C LEU A 153 -1.87 0.58 -3.56
N ALA A 154 -2.76 1.56 -3.69
CA ALA A 154 -3.27 2.34 -2.56
C ALA A 154 -3.99 1.47 -1.52
N LYS A 155 -4.79 0.50 -1.98
CA LYS A 155 -5.50 -0.47 -1.14
C LYS A 155 -4.55 -1.49 -0.52
N GLY A 156 -3.74 -2.14 -1.35
CA GLY A 156 -2.81 -3.18 -0.95
C GLY A 156 -1.82 -2.69 0.11
N ASN A 157 -1.15 -1.56 -0.16
CA ASN A 157 -0.13 -1.02 0.72
C ASN A 157 -0.70 -0.60 2.09
N LEU A 158 -1.86 0.07 2.12
CA LEU A 158 -2.50 0.49 3.37
C LEU A 158 -2.90 -0.71 4.24
N TRP A 159 -3.65 -1.65 3.70
CA TRP A 159 -4.18 -2.76 4.49
C TRP A 159 -3.12 -3.80 4.86
N LEU A 160 -2.11 -3.98 4.01
CA LEU A 160 -0.94 -4.77 4.36
C LEU A 160 -0.18 -4.16 5.54
N PHE A 161 0.02 -2.83 5.52
CA PHE A 161 0.66 -2.14 6.63
C PHE A 161 -0.12 -2.27 7.93
N MET A 162 -1.45 -2.13 7.88
CA MET A 162 -2.32 -2.30 9.05
C MET A 162 -2.27 -3.72 9.62
N ASP A 163 -1.97 -4.73 8.81
CA ASP A 163 -1.75 -6.09 9.29
C ASP A 163 -0.33 -6.29 9.82
N ILE A 164 0.71 -6.07 9.03
CA ILE A 164 2.07 -6.50 9.40
C ILE A 164 2.74 -5.59 10.44
N TYR A 165 2.60 -4.27 10.31
CA TYR A 165 3.33 -3.34 11.15
C TYR A 165 3.04 -3.52 12.66
N PRO A 166 1.78 -3.67 13.11
CA PRO A 166 1.49 -3.93 14.52
C PRO A 166 2.17 -5.17 15.08
N TRP A 167 2.31 -6.25 14.29
CA TRP A 167 3.04 -7.44 14.75
C TRP A 167 4.50 -7.12 15.05
N MET A 168 5.17 -6.39 14.16
CA MET A 168 6.60 -6.08 14.31
C MET A 168 6.83 -5.06 15.44
N TRP A 169 5.95 -4.04 15.52
CA TRP A 169 5.99 -3.04 16.58
C TRP A 169 5.72 -3.66 17.95
N PHE A 170 4.75 -4.58 18.06
CA PHE A 170 4.45 -5.30 19.31
C PHE A 170 5.68 -6.04 19.86
N VAL A 171 6.40 -6.77 19.00
CA VAL A 171 7.62 -7.47 19.41
C VAL A 171 8.67 -6.47 19.88
N LEU A 172 8.90 -5.42 19.08
CA LEU A 172 9.87 -4.39 19.40
C LEU A 172 9.56 -3.76 20.76
N GLU A 173 8.32 -3.37 21.01
CA GLU A 173 7.97 -2.60 22.20
C GLU A 173 7.80 -3.43 23.47
N TYR A 174 7.10 -4.55 23.38
CA TYR A 174 6.70 -5.30 24.57
C TYR A 174 7.50 -6.57 24.80
N CYS A 175 8.08 -7.16 23.74
CA CYS A 175 8.75 -8.45 23.85
C CYS A 175 10.26 -8.37 24.01
N ILE A 176 10.89 -7.21 23.91
CA ILE A 176 12.33 -7.03 24.17
C ILE A 176 12.53 -6.37 25.53
N ARG A 177 13.24 -7.05 26.43
CA ARG A 177 13.58 -6.55 27.77
C ARG A 177 14.62 -5.43 27.71
N PRO A 178 14.77 -4.63 28.79
CA PRO A 178 15.81 -3.60 28.86
C PRO A 178 17.25 -4.11 28.68
N ASP A 179 17.49 -5.38 28.97
CA ASP A 179 18.77 -6.06 28.77
C ASP A 179 19.02 -6.52 27.32
N GLY A 180 18.05 -6.35 26.43
CA GLY A 180 18.09 -6.76 25.02
C GLY A 180 17.56 -8.17 24.75
N THR A 181 17.22 -8.95 25.78
CA THR A 181 16.71 -10.32 25.61
C THR A 181 15.22 -10.35 25.26
N LEU A 182 14.79 -11.32 24.45
CA LEU A 182 13.37 -11.54 24.15
C LEU A 182 12.63 -12.16 25.33
N HIS A 183 11.35 -11.83 25.50
CA HIS A 183 10.43 -12.37 26.50
C HIS A 183 9.59 -13.52 25.91
N PRO A 184 10.05 -14.79 25.94
CA PRO A 184 9.48 -15.85 25.10
C PRO A 184 8.06 -16.20 25.50
N ALA A 185 7.77 -16.20 26.81
CA ALA A 185 6.44 -16.48 27.32
C ALA A 185 5.40 -15.44 26.87
N LEU A 186 5.80 -14.17 26.75
CA LEU A 186 4.88 -13.09 26.34
C LEU A 186 4.61 -13.21 24.84
N LEU A 187 5.68 -13.37 24.06
CA LEU A 187 5.62 -13.49 22.61
C LEU A 187 4.76 -14.69 22.18
N ARG A 188 4.91 -15.85 22.83
CA ARG A 188 4.09 -17.06 22.57
C ARG A 188 2.65 -16.94 23.04
N ASP A 189 2.43 -16.37 24.22
CA ASP A 189 1.07 -16.25 24.76
C ASP A 189 0.23 -15.22 23.99
N HIS A 190 0.85 -14.14 23.50
CA HIS A 190 0.13 -13.02 22.91
C HIS A 190 -0.06 -13.13 21.40
N VAL A 191 0.76 -13.91 20.68
CA VAL A 191 0.69 -13.98 19.21
C VAL A 191 -0.69 -14.41 18.71
N HIS A 192 -1.37 -15.33 19.40
CA HIS A 192 -2.70 -15.81 18.98
C HIS A 192 -3.86 -14.92 19.43
N LYS A 193 -3.59 -13.89 20.24
CA LYS A 193 -4.61 -13.06 20.91
C LYS A 193 -4.91 -11.74 20.19
N ARG A 194 -4.30 -11.49 19.02
CA ARG A 194 -4.63 -10.33 18.19
C ARG A 194 -5.91 -10.58 17.41
N GLN A 195 -6.94 -9.78 17.69
CA GLN A 195 -8.21 -9.82 16.96
C GLN A 195 -8.83 -8.42 16.95
N THR A 196 -9.29 -7.95 15.79
CA THR A 196 -9.90 -6.61 15.67
C THR A 196 -11.12 -6.42 16.56
N ALA A 197 -11.87 -7.49 16.83
CA ALA A 197 -13.09 -7.44 17.65
C ALA A 197 -12.82 -7.13 19.12
N THR A 198 -11.61 -7.39 19.62
CA THR A 198 -11.19 -7.16 21.01
C THR A 198 -10.35 -5.90 21.18
N LEU A 199 -10.10 -5.15 20.10
CA LEU A 199 -9.41 -3.87 20.20
C LEU A 199 -10.29 -2.84 20.92
N HIS A 200 -9.63 -1.84 21.50
CA HIS A 200 -10.27 -0.64 22.03
C HIS A 200 -11.20 -0.02 20.99
N ARG A 201 -12.28 0.60 21.48
CA ARG A 201 -13.36 1.13 20.65
C ARG A 201 -12.81 2.08 19.58
N GLU A 202 -11.91 2.97 19.95
CA GLU A 202 -11.30 3.98 19.09
C GLU A 202 -10.46 3.34 17.98
N SER A 203 -9.59 2.39 18.31
CA SER A 203 -8.76 1.66 17.32
C SER A 203 -9.63 0.86 16.35
N ARG A 204 -10.67 0.19 16.86
CA ARG A 204 -11.63 -0.56 16.04
C ARG A 204 -12.40 0.37 15.10
N MET A 205 -12.95 1.47 15.63
CA MET A 205 -13.67 2.46 14.82
C MET A 205 -12.76 3.07 13.76
N ALA A 206 -11.52 3.40 14.08
CA ALA A 206 -10.56 3.94 13.12
C ALA A 206 -10.29 2.95 11.97
N VAL A 207 -10.10 1.66 12.26
CA VAL A 207 -9.92 0.60 11.24
C VAL A 207 -11.17 0.44 10.36
N GLU A 208 -12.37 0.52 10.95
CA GLU A 208 -13.65 0.47 10.22
C GLU A 208 -13.82 1.64 9.23
N HIS A 209 -13.18 2.78 9.52
CA HIS A 209 -13.27 4.00 8.70
C HIS A 209 -12.16 4.13 7.66
N LEU A 210 -11.18 3.23 7.64
CA LEU A 210 -10.08 3.26 6.67
C LEU A 210 -10.58 3.16 5.22
N PRO A 211 -9.85 3.76 4.25
CA PRO A 211 -10.09 3.59 2.83
C PRO A 211 -10.36 2.15 2.42
N PHE A 212 -11.26 1.98 1.45
CA PHE A 212 -11.71 0.68 0.90
C PHE A 212 -12.55 -0.20 1.84
N ASN A 213 -12.70 0.16 3.12
CA ASN A 213 -13.65 -0.52 4.01
C ASN A 213 -15.09 -0.14 3.66
N GLN A 214 -16.06 -0.91 4.17
CA GLN A 214 -17.48 -0.74 3.89
C GLN A 214 -17.97 0.70 4.15
N SER A 215 -17.65 1.26 5.32
CA SER A 215 -18.06 2.62 5.70
C SER A 215 -17.45 3.69 4.79
N TRP A 216 -16.21 3.49 4.33
CA TRP A 216 -15.58 4.39 3.37
C TRP A 216 -16.20 4.25 1.97
N CYS A 217 -16.49 3.03 1.51
CA CYS A 217 -17.12 2.79 0.21
C CYS A 217 -18.52 3.44 0.13
N ALA A 218 -19.30 3.40 1.21
CA ALA A 218 -20.60 4.07 1.27
C ALA A 218 -20.46 5.59 1.10
N ARG A 219 -19.53 6.22 1.83
CA ARG A 219 -19.25 7.67 1.69
C ARG A 219 -18.69 8.02 0.31
N LEU A 220 -17.85 7.16 -0.26
CA LEU A 220 -17.36 7.33 -1.63
C LEU A 220 -18.52 7.32 -2.64
N GLN A 221 -19.48 6.40 -2.52
CA GLN A 221 -20.64 6.37 -3.42
C GLN A 221 -21.48 7.64 -3.34
N GLU A 222 -21.74 8.14 -2.13
CA GLU A 222 -22.40 9.43 -1.92
C GLU A 222 -21.61 10.57 -2.58
N HIS A 223 -20.30 10.64 -2.32
CA HIS A 223 -19.43 11.66 -2.91
C HIS A 223 -19.42 11.61 -4.44
N LEU A 224 -19.35 10.41 -5.03
CA LEU A 224 -19.41 10.24 -6.48
C LEU A 224 -20.76 10.70 -7.03
N GLY A 225 -21.86 10.46 -6.32
CA GLY A 225 -23.20 10.89 -6.71
C GLY A 225 -23.42 12.40 -6.70
N SER A 226 -22.61 13.16 -5.95
CA SER A 226 -22.73 14.62 -5.80
C SER A 226 -21.44 15.39 -6.11
N ASP A 227 -20.60 14.87 -7.03
CA ASP A 227 -19.31 15.48 -7.37
C ASP A 227 -19.50 16.71 -8.28
N VAL A 228 -19.56 17.88 -7.65
CA VAL A 228 -19.75 19.17 -8.30
C VAL A 228 -18.70 19.50 -9.37
N VAL A 229 -17.47 18.96 -9.24
CA VAL A 229 -16.40 19.18 -10.22
C VAL A 229 -16.67 18.37 -11.48
N TYR A 230 -17.09 17.13 -11.33
CA TYR A 230 -17.49 16.29 -12.46
C TYR A 230 -18.72 16.87 -13.18
N GLU A 231 -19.77 17.23 -12.42
CA GLU A 231 -20.98 17.84 -12.99
C GLU A 231 -20.68 19.15 -13.71
N GLY A 232 -19.88 20.03 -13.10
CA GLY A 232 -19.48 21.30 -13.70
C GLY A 232 -18.70 21.12 -14.99
N ALA A 233 -17.75 20.18 -15.03
CA ALA A 233 -17.00 19.87 -16.25
C ALA A 233 -17.87 19.22 -17.33
N ARG A 234 -18.77 18.29 -16.95
CA ARG A 234 -19.63 17.56 -17.90
C ARG A 234 -20.59 18.50 -18.65
N ARG A 235 -21.07 19.57 -18.01
CA ARG A 235 -21.93 20.59 -18.63
C ARG A 235 -21.34 21.25 -19.88
N PHE A 236 -20.01 21.39 -19.98
CA PHE A 236 -19.39 21.92 -21.20
C PHE A 236 -19.56 20.97 -22.39
N LEU A 237 -19.58 19.67 -22.13
CA LEU A 237 -19.69 18.63 -23.16
C LEU A 237 -21.13 18.33 -23.59
N ASP A 238 -22.11 18.56 -22.70
CA ASP A 238 -23.54 18.31 -22.98
C ASP A 238 -24.25 19.43 -23.75
N GLN A 239 -23.56 20.53 -24.04
CA GLN A 239 -24.17 21.62 -24.81
C GLN A 239 -24.50 21.18 -26.25
N PRO A 240 -25.66 21.58 -26.81
CA PRO A 240 -26.01 21.22 -28.19
C PRO A 240 -25.02 21.81 -29.19
N THR A 241 -24.59 21.04 -30.19
CA THR A 241 -23.66 21.51 -31.23
C THR A 241 -24.40 22.42 -32.20
N ILE A 242 -23.96 23.68 -32.34
CA ILE A 242 -24.47 24.58 -33.38
C ILE A 242 -23.75 24.18 -34.68
N SER A 243 -24.48 23.54 -35.60
CA SER A 243 -23.92 23.05 -36.87
C SER A 243 -23.50 24.22 -37.76
N GLN A 244 -22.19 24.31 -38.04
CA GLN A 244 -21.59 25.21 -39.04
C GLN A 244 -20.91 24.41 -40.17
N GLY A 245 -21.41 23.18 -40.44
CA GLY A 245 -20.85 22.26 -41.44
C GLY A 245 -19.88 21.20 -40.87
N PRO A 246 -19.35 20.28 -41.72
CA PRO A 246 -18.62 19.07 -41.30
C PRO A 246 -17.35 19.33 -40.49
N ALA A 247 -16.66 20.44 -40.74
CA ALA A 247 -15.45 20.84 -40.02
C ALA A 247 -15.71 21.65 -38.75
N GLY A 248 -16.86 22.36 -38.67
CA GLY A 248 -17.22 23.20 -37.53
C GLY A 248 -17.54 22.39 -36.26
N GLY A 249 -18.20 21.24 -36.43
CA GLY A 249 -18.54 20.35 -35.30
C GLY A 249 -17.32 19.88 -34.51
N TYR A 250 -16.26 19.44 -35.20
CA TYR A 250 -15.03 18.95 -34.57
C TYR A 250 -14.34 20.01 -33.71
N GLY A 251 -14.19 21.24 -34.23
CA GLY A 251 -13.58 22.35 -33.48
C GLY A 251 -14.34 22.69 -32.21
N HIS A 252 -15.68 22.67 -32.25
CA HIS A 252 -16.52 22.90 -31.06
C HIS A 252 -16.35 21.81 -30.00
N HIS A 253 -16.25 20.53 -30.38
CA HIS A 253 -16.00 19.43 -29.44
C HIS A 253 -14.64 19.58 -28.73
N VAL A 254 -13.59 19.94 -29.47
CA VAL A 254 -12.26 20.18 -28.89
C VAL A 254 -12.27 21.37 -27.93
N ALA A 255 -12.90 22.49 -28.30
CA ALA A 255 -13.00 23.67 -27.44
C ALA A 255 -13.74 23.37 -26.13
N ARG A 256 -14.83 22.59 -26.19
CA ARG A 256 -15.59 22.16 -25.00
C ARG A 256 -14.80 21.22 -24.10
N ALA A 257 -14.04 20.29 -24.68
CA ALA A 257 -13.15 19.42 -23.92
C ALA A 257 -12.07 20.25 -23.18
N LEU A 258 -11.48 21.25 -23.84
CA LEU A 258 -10.53 22.16 -23.20
C LEU A 258 -11.15 22.92 -22.00
N GLN A 259 -12.39 23.39 -22.14
CA GLN A 259 -13.11 24.02 -21.03
C GLN A 259 -13.37 23.04 -19.87
N ALA A 260 -13.78 21.81 -20.17
CA ALA A 260 -13.98 20.77 -19.17
C ALA A 260 -12.66 20.43 -18.44
N HIS A 261 -11.55 20.28 -19.16
CA HIS A 261 -10.24 20.05 -18.56
C HIS A 261 -9.81 21.22 -17.66
N ALA A 262 -9.94 22.46 -18.14
CA ALA A 262 -9.62 23.66 -17.36
C ALA A 262 -10.45 23.76 -16.07
N HIS A 263 -11.74 23.43 -16.15
CA HIS A 263 -12.62 23.38 -14.97
C HIS A 263 -12.11 22.38 -13.94
N VAL A 264 -11.81 21.14 -14.34
CA VAL A 264 -11.30 20.12 -13.39
C VAL A 264 -9.98 20.57 -12.75
N ARG A 265 -9.04 21.08 -13.55
CA ARG A 265 -7.73 21.56 -13.05
C ARG A 265 -7.86 22.67 -12.01
N GLN A 266 -8.88 23.52 -12.14
CA GLN A 266 -9.14 24.63 -11.22
C GLN A 266 -9.81 24.18 -9.92
N TYR A 267 -10.76 23.23 -9.99
CA TYR A 267 -11.67 22.95 -8.88
C TYR A 267 -11.42 21.60 -8.17
N ALA A 268 -10.68 20.67 -8.77
CA ALA A 268 -10.49 19.33 -8.20
C ALA A 268 -9.83 19.35 -6.80
N MET A 269 -8.81 20.19 -6.59
CA MET A 269 -8.13 20.34 -5.29
C MET A 269 -9.04 20.98 -4.24
N ILE A 270 -9.74 22.06 -4.60
CA ILE A 270 -10.61 22.84 -3.69
C ILE A 270 -11.74 21.95 -3.14
N HIS A 271 -12.24 21.05 -3.98
CA HIS A 271 -13.33 20.14 -3.65
C HIS A 271 -12.89 18.72 -3.30
N ASP A 272 -11.58 18.46 -3.14
CA ASP A 272 -11.12 17.15 -2.70
C ASP A 272 -11.43 16.96 -1.20
N ARG A 273 -12.29 15.98 -0.91
CA ARG A 273 -12.68 15.60 0.45
C ARG A 273 -11.87 14.41 0.98
N GLY A 274 -10.71 14.13 0.39
CA GLY A 274 -9.86 12.99 0.73
C GLY A 274 -10.28 11.69 0.07
N TYR A 275 -11.07 11.77 -1.01
CA TYR A 275 -11.56 10.62 -1.76
C TYR A 275 -10.99 10.54 -3.18
N ARG A 276 -10.32 11.59 -3.66
CA ARG A 276 -9.70 11.55 -4.99
C ARG A 276 -8.45 10.68 -5.01
N MET A 277 -8.27 9.95 -6.11
CA MET A 277 -7.07 9.18 -6.40
C MET A 277 -6.63 9.39 -7.86
N PRO A 278 -5.57 10.17 -8.13
CA PRO A 278 -4.62 10.77 -7.18
C PRO A 278 -5.23 11.91 -6.33
N ALA A 279 -4.55 12.28 -5.24
CA ALA A 279 -4.99 13.36 -4.37
C ALA A 279 -5.16 14.70 -5.13
N GLY A 280 -6.06 15.55 -4.64
CA GLY A 280 -6.51 16.80 -5.27
C GLY A 280 -5.40 17.74 -5.72
N CYS A 281 -4.28 17.78 -4.99
CA CYS A 281 -3.13 18.65 -5.30
C CYS A 281 -2.45 18.34 -6.64
N TYR A 282 -2.63 17.16 -7.22
CA TYR A 282 -1.98 16.77 -8.48
C TYR A 282 -2.78 17.14 -9.73
N TRP A 283 -4.06 17.52 -9.58
CA TRP A 283 -4.98 17.64 -10.69
C TRP A 283 -4.71 18.85 -11.58
N SER A 284 -4.01 19.87 -11.08
CA SER A 284 -3.59 21.03 -11.87
C SER A 284 -2.65 20.66 -13.02
N ASP A 285 -1.95 19.53 -12.92
CA ASP A 285 -0.90 19.11 -13.85
C ASP A 285 -1.43 18.19 -14.97
N PHE A 286 -2.64 17.66 -14.82
CA PHE A 286 -3.24 16.77 -15.81
C PHE A 286 -3.78 17.57 -17.00
N ARG A 287 -3.16 17.42 -18.17
CA ARG A 287 -3.60 18.11 -19.40
C ARG A 287 -5.01 17.68 -19.80
N GLU A 288 -5.31 16.39 -19.68
CA GLU A 288 -6.62 15.80 -19.97
C GLU A 288 -7.40 15.50 -18.69
N ALA A 289 -7.36 16.44 -17.72
CA ALA A 289 -7.89 16.25 -16.36
C ALA A 289 -9.32 15.69 -16.32
N PHE A 290 -10.23 16.16 -17.18
CA PHE A 290 -11.60 15.61 -17.25
C PHE A 290 -11.65 14.11 -17.65
N TYR A 291 -10.81 13.64 -18.57
CA TYR A 291 -10.80 12.21 -18.93
C TYR A 291 -10.18 11.37 -17.81
N VAL A 292 -9.15 11.89 -17.13
CA VAL A 292 -8.61 11.26 -15.92
C VAL A 292 -9.68 11.19 -14.83
N LEU A 293 -10.45 12.26 -14.63
CA LEU A 293 -11.58 12.31 -13.69
C LEU A 293 -12.64 11.26 -14.01
N GLU A 294 -12.99 11.10 -15.27
CA GLU A 294 -14.00 10.13 -15.66
C GLU A 294 -13.54 8.69 -15.36
N GLU A 295 -12.27 8.37 -15.64
CA GLU A 295 -11.72 7.03 -15.45
C GLU A 295 -11.45 6.73 -13.96
N GLU A 296 -11.02 7.71 -13.18
CA GLU A 296 -10.98 7.63 -11.72
C GLU A 296 -12.37 7.27 -11.18
N ARG A 297 -13.39 8.07 -11.54
CA ARG A 297 -14.76 7.87 -11.03
C ARG A 297 -15.31 6.50 -11.39
N LYS A 298 -15.09 6.03 -12.62
CA LYS A 298 -15.48 4.67 -13.06
C LYS A 298 -14.83 3.59 -12.20
N GLU A 299 -13.52 3.71 -11.96
CA GLU A 299 -12.77 2.71 -11.19
C GLU A 299 -13.13 2.74 -9.70
N LEU A 300 -13.25 3.93 -9.09
CA LEU A 300 -13.67 4.08 -7.70
C LEU A 300 -15.11 3.60 -7.48
N LYS A 301 -16.03 3.89 -8.40
CA LYS A 301 -17.40 3.37 -8.35
C LYS A 301 -17.40 1.84 -8.35
N ARG A 302 -16.67 1.23 -9.28
CA ARG A 302 -16.55 -0.23 -9.37
C ARG A 302 -16.02 -0.86 -8.09
N ILE A 303 -14.98 -0.26 -7.49
CA ILE A 303 -14.40 -0.73 -6.22
C ILE A 303 -15.44 -0.64 -5.10
N ALA A 304 -16.19 0.45 -5.02
CA ALA A 304 -17.21 0.65 -3.99
C ALA A 304 -18.40 -0.32 -4.13
N GLU A 305 -18.73 -0.72 -5.36
CA GLU A 305 -19.82 -1.65 -5.67
C GLU A 305 -19.40 -3.14 -5.57
N ASP A 306 -18.11 -3.47 -5.44
CA ASP A 306 -17.63 -4.85 -5.29
C ASP A 306 -17.85 -5.38 -3.86
N VAL A 307 -19.08 -5.85 -3.61
CA VAL A 307 -19.51 -6.46 -2.34
C VAL A 307 -18.61 -7.63 -1.92
N GLN A 308 -18.09 -8.41 -2.87
CA GLN A 308 -17.23 -9.55 -2.57
C GLN A 308 -15.83 -9.09 -2.12
N ALA A 309 -15.29 -8.04 -2.74
CA ALA A 309 -14.04 -7.42 -2.27
C ALA A 309 -14.19 -6.84 -0.87
N VAL A 310 -15.31 -6.19 -0.55
CA VAL A 310 -15.60 -5.69 0.80
C VAL A 310 -15.67 -6.85 1.80
N ARG A 311 -16.33 -7.96 1.44
CA ARG A 311 -16.42 -9.15 2.30
C ARG A 311 -15.04 -9.79 2.56
N ARG A 312 -14.21 -9.92 1.53
CA ARG A 312 -12.83 -10.41 1.63
C ARG A 312 -11.98 -9.49 2.51
N LEU A 313 -12.10 -8.18 2.33
CA LEU A 313 -11.39 -7.22 3.16
C LEU A 313 -11.83 -7.31 4.62
N LYS A 314 -13.13 -7.49 4.92
CA LYS A 314 -13.61 -7.71 6.29
C LYS A 314 -12.99 -8.94 6.96
N GLN A 315 -12.62 -9.97 6.20
CA GLN A 315 -11.89 -11.13 6.74
C GLN A 315 -10.43 -10.79 7.01
N VAL A 316 -9.75 -10.11 6.07
CA VAL A 316 -8.37 -9.63 6.26
C VAL A 316 -8.26 -8.69 7.47
N ALA A 317 -9.22 -7.78 7.62
CA ALA A 317 -9.28 -6.79 8.68
C ALA A 317 -9.59 -7.36 10.07
N ARG A 318 -9.66 -8.69 10.24
CA ARG A 318 -9.72 -9.33 11.58
C ARG A 318 -8.36 -9.41 12.25
N PHE A 319 -7.28 -9.32 11.46
CA PHE A 319 -5.88 -9.37 11.89
C PHE A 319 -5.54 -10.59 12.77
N GLU A 320 -6.22 -11.71 12.50
CA GLU A 320 -5.98 -12.97 13.21
C GLU A 320 -4.60 -13.52 12.86
N ALA A 321 -3.94 -14.11 13.87
CA ALA A 321 -2.66 -14.77 13.68
C ALA A 321 -2.79 -15.94 12.68
N SER A 322 -1.87 -15.99 11.72
CA SER A 322 -1.70 -17.14 10.85
C SER A 322 -0.56 -18.04 11.33
N GLU A 323 -0.56 -19.29 10.89
CA GLU A 323 0.56 -20.22 11.14
C GLU A 323 1.91 -19.65 10.69
N ASP A 324 1.92 -18.90 9.57
CA ASP A 324 3.13 -18.26 9.05
C ASP A 324 3.63 -17.12 9.98
N MET A 325 2.72 -16.32 10.54
CA MET A 325 3.08 -15.28 11.52
C MET A 325 3.60 -15.87 12.82
N VAL A 326 2.98 -16.96 13.30
CA VAL A 326 3.44 -17.70 14.48
C VAL A 326 4.83 -18.30 14.23
N ALA A 327 5.07 -18.87 13.05
CA ALA A 327 6.36 -19.40 12.66
C ALA A 327 7.45 -18.29 12.58
N ALA A 328 7.10 -17.11 12.06
CA ALA A 328 8.01 -15.96 12.04
C ALA A 328 8.40 -15.52 13.46
N TYR A 329 7.44 -15.51 14.39
CA TYR A 329 7.67 -15.19 15.80
C TYR A 329 8.62 -16.19 16.49
N GLU A 330 8.45 -17.49 16.22
CA GLU A 330 9.37 -18.51 16.72
C GLU A 330 10.77 -18.37 16.09
N ALA A 331 10.88 -17.92 14.83
CA ALA A 331 12.17 -17.65 14.21
C ALA A 331 12.91 -16.50 14.89
N LEU A 332 12.21 -15.43 15.28
CA LEU A 332 12.80 -14.34 16.06
C LEU A 332 13.35 -14.83 17.41
N LEU A 333 12.65 -15.74 18.08
CA LEU A 333 13.14 -16.37 19.32
C LEU A 333 14.40 -17.22 19.07
N ARG A 334 14.43 -18.01 18.00
CA ARG A 334 15.61 -18.81 17.65
C ARG A 334 16.80 -17.94 17.26
N GLN A 335 16.55 -16.87 16.53
CA GLN A 335 17.57 -15.87 16.18
C GLN A 335 18.20 -15.26 17.44
N ALA A 336 17.39 -14.72 18.36
CA ALA A 336 17.89 -14.05 19.55
C ALA A 336 18.67 -14.97 20.50
N ASN A 337 18.34 -16.27 20.52
CA ASN A 337 19.01 -17.26 21.36
C ASN A 337 20.22 -17.93 20.67
N SER A 338 20.49 -17.60 19.41
CA SER A 338 21.59 -18.23 18.68
C SER A 338 22.94 -17.57 18.96
N SER A 339 23.89 -18.42 19.34
CA SER A 339 25.31 -18.05 19.52
C SER A 339 26.09 -17.98 18.21
N HIS A 340 25.55 -18.50 17.10
CA HIS A 340 26.24 -18.58 15.82
C HIS A 340 25.61 -17.64 14.78
N GLU A 341 26.43 -16.82 14.13
CA GLU A 341 25.96 -15.85 13.14
C GLU A 341 25.24 -16.51 11.95
N ASN A 342 25.76 -17.65 11.47
CA ASN A 342 25.14 -18.36 10.35
C ASN A 342 23.72 -18.84 10.67
N ASP A 343 23.47 -19.31 11.90
CA ASP A 343 22.15 -19.74 12.33
C ASP A 343 21.21 -18.54 12.46
N ARG A 344 21.70 -17.37 12.95
CA ARG A 344 20.92 -16.12 12.95
C ARG A 344 20.49 -15.71 11.54
N VAL A 345 21.40 -15.80 10.57
CA VAL A 345 21.10 -15.49 9.15
C VAL A 345 20.07 -16.47 8.58
N GLN A 346 20.14 -17.76 8.93
CA GLN A 346 19.12 -18.73 8.51
C GLN A 346 17.74 -18.40 9.08
N GLU A 347 17.65 -18.02 10.35
CA GLU A 347 16.38 -17.63 10.97
C GLU A 347 15.85 -16.30 10.41
N GLN A 348 16.71 -15.35 10.04
CA GLN A 348 16.32 -14.13 9.32
C GLN A 348 15.69 -14.45 7.96
N ARG A 349 16.29 -15.35 7.19
CA ARG A 349 15.72 -15.80 5.90
C ARG A 349 14.38 -16.51 6.09
N PHE A 350 14.26 -17.31 7.15
CA PHE A 350 13.01 -18.00 7.48
C PHE A 350 11.91 -17.01 7.87
N GLU A 351 12.20 -16.07 8.77
CA GLU A 351 11.29 -14.98 9.17
C GLU A 351 10.78 -14.22 7.95
N LEU A 352 11.68 -13.80 7.07
CA LEU A 352 11.35 -13.11 5.83
C LEU A 352 10.38 -13.90 4.96
N LEU A 353 10.67 -15.18 4.69
CA LEU A 353 9.83 -16.00 3.82
C LEU A 353 8.48 -16.37 4.46
N ALA A 354 8.44 -16.55 5.78
CA ALA A 354 7.22 -16.80 6.52
C ALA A 354 6.26 -15.59 6.43
N ILE A 355 6.74 -14.40 6.77
CA ILE A 355 5.92 -13.18 6.70
C ILE A 355 5.51 -12.88 5.25
N ALA A 356 6.43 -13.04 4.29
CA ALA A 356 6.10 -12.86 2.88
C ALA A 356 5.01 -13.84 2.41
N ARG A 357 4.99 -15.08 2.91
CA ARG A 357 3.92 -16.03 2.58
C ARG A 357 2.57 -15.59 3.15
N HIS A 358 2.54 -15.12 4.40
CA HIS A 358 1.33 -14.54 5.02
C HIS A 358 0.81 -13.34 4.22
N GLU A 359 1.68 -12.35 3.96
CA GLU A 359 1.38 -11.20 3.11
C GLU A 359 0.79 -11.61 1.77
N GLN A 360 1.51 -12.46 1.03
CA GLN A 360 1.24 -12.68 -0.38
C GLN A 360 0.01 -13.56 -0.61
N LEU A 361 -0.27 -14.51 0.30
CA LEU A 361 -1.34 -15.50 0.12
C LEU A 361 -2.57 -15.23 0.98
N ARG A 362 -2.42 -14.67 2.19
CA ARG A 362 -3.56 -14.40 3.08
C ARG A 362 -4.08 -12.97 2.98
N ILE A 363 -3.22 -12.01 2.64
CA ILE A 363 -3.61 -10.59 2.57
C ILE A 363 -3.79 -10.17 1.11
N LEU A 364 -2.71 -10.12 0.32
CA LEU A 364 -2.76 -9.54 -1.02
C LEU A 364 -3.59 -10.38 -2.00
N GLN A 365 -3.60 -11.71 -1.85
CA GLN A 365 -4.39 -12.55 -2.73
C GLN A 365 -5.90 -12.21 -2.69
N PRO A 366 -6.59 -12.26 -1.54
CA PRO A 366 -8.00 -11.86 -1.49
C PRO A 366 -8.23 -10.36 -1.67
N LEU A 367 -7.25 -9.51 -1.33
CA LEU A 367 -7.41 -8.05 -1.31
C LEU A 367 -7.28 -7.40 -2.69
N ILE A 368 -6.29 -7.82 -3.50
CA ILE A 368 -5.99 -7.24 -4.81
C ILE A 368 -5.98 -8.29 -5.93
N TYR A 369 -5.39 -9.47 -5.74
CA TYR A 369 -5.23 -10.45 -6.84
C TYR A 369 -6.48 -11.30 -7.12
N ALA A 370 -7.52 -11.18 -6.32
CA ALA A 370 -8.85 -11.75 -6.59
C ALA A 370 -9.70 -10.87 -7.52
N ASP A 371 -9.24 -9.66 -7.85
CA ASP A 371 -9.92 -8.78 -8.81
C ASP A 371 -9.56 -9.19 -10.24
N ALA A 372 -10.52 -9.80 -10.95
CA ALA A 372 -10.32 -10.31 -12.30
C ALA A 372 -9.89 -9.22 -13.30
N MET A 373 -10.39 -7.98 -13.15
CA MET A 373 -10.03 -6.91 -14.05
C MET A 373 -8.62 -6.40 -13.77
N LEU A 374 -8.21 -6.35 -12.50
CA LEU A 374 -6.81 -6.08 -12.16
C LEU A 374 -5.89 -7.19 -12.69
N VAL A 375 -6.26 -8.46 -12.55
CA VAL A 375 -5.46 -9.58 -13.07
C VAL A 375 -5.25 -9.48 -14.58
N ALA A 376 -6.32 -9.22 -15.35
CA ALA A 376 -6.23 -9.03 -16.79
C ALA A 376 -5.31 -7.83 -17.15
N THR A 377 -5.47 -6.72 -16.43
CA THR A 377 -4.66 -5.50 -16.56
C THR A 377 -3.18 -5.78 -16.33
N MET A 378 -2.86 -6.49 -15.24
CA MET A 378 -1.48 -6.78 -14.87
C MET A 378 -0.81 -7.77 -15.82
N ASN A 379 -1.53 -8.81 -16.27
CA ASN A 379 -1.01 -9.79 -17.21
C ASN A 379 -0.73 -9.17 -18.58
N LEU A 380 -1.59 -8.23 -19.01
CA LEU A 380 -1.37 -7.52 -20.26
C LEU A 380 -0.18 -6.55 -20.18
N ASN A 381 -0.06 -5.79 -19.08
CA ASN A 381 1.14 -4.97 -18.83
C ASN A 381 2.41 -5.83 -18.92
N HIS A 382 2.42 -6.97 -18.21
CA HIS A 382 3.55 -7.90 -18.23
C HIS A 382 3.86 -8.43 -19.62
N TRP A 383 2.83 -8.86 -20.37
CA TRP A 383 3.00 -9.34 -21.74
C TRP A 383 3.65 -8.27 -22.62
N ILE A 384 3.21 -7.01 -22.53
CA ILE A 384 3.78 -5.89 -23.30
C ILE A 384 5.23 -5.65 -22.89
N ALA A 385 5.49 -5.49 -21.59
CA ALA A 385 6.83 -5.20 -21.08
C ALA A 385 7.83 -6.30 -21.46
N ARG A 386 7.43 -7.57 -21.35
CA ARG A 386 8.28 -8.73 -21.70
C ARG A 386 8.52 -8.84 -23.21
N THR A 387 7.51 -8.60 -24.05
CA THR A 387 7.60 -8.85 -25.51
C THR A 387 8.12 -7.66 -26.31
N LEU A 388 7.65 -6.45 -26.01
CA LEU A 388 7.97 -5.22 -26.74
C LEU A 388 9.08 -4.40 -26.04
N GLY A 389 9.34 -4.66 -24.77
CA GLY A 389 10.37 -3.99 -23.97
C GLY A 389 9.86 -2.82 -23.12
N SER A 390 10.72 -2.31 -22.24
CA SER A 390 10.39 -1.30 -21.21
C SER A 390 9.99 0.07 -21.77
N ALA A 391 10.27 0.34 -23.04
CA ALA A 391 9.83 1.54 -23.73
C ALA A 391 8.29 1.58 -23.94
N PHE A 392 7.64 0.41 -23.95
CA PHE A 392 6.21 0.26 -24.22
C PHE A 392 5.37 -0.02 -22.98
N SER A 393 5.97 -0.59 -21.94
CA SER A 393 5.34 -0.72 -20.62
C SER A 393 6.37 -1.05 -19.54
N GLN A 394 6.13 -0.63 -18.30
CA GLN A 394 7.07 -0.86 -17.21
C GLN A 394 7.06 -2.33 -16.77
N PRO A 395 8.22 -3.01 -16.71
CA PRO A 395 8.30 -4.35 -16.14
C PRO A 395 8.05 -4.31 -14.63
N TYR A 396 7.58 -5.42 -14.06
CA TYR A 396 7.60 -5.58 -12.61
C TYR A 396 9.02 -5.87 -12.16
N GLU A 397 9.61 -4.94 -11.41
CA GLU A 397 10.99 -4.97 -10.98
C GLU A 397 11.09 -4.42 -9.56
N LEU A 398 11.96 -5.02 -8.76
CA LEU A 398 12.37 -4.50 -7.46
C LEU A 398 13.81 -3.99 -7.56
N VAL A 399 14.06 -2.79 -7.05
CA VAL A 399 15.35 -2.07 -7.12
C VAL A 399 15.88 -1.80 -5.72
N PHE A 400 17.07 -2.32 -5.42
CA PHE A 400 17.82 -2.19 -4.17
C PHE A 400 18.75 -0.97 -4.15
N ASP A 401 18.27 0.14 -4.70
CA ASP A 401 18.98 1.42 -4.78
C ASP A 401 18.07 2.57 -4.29
N ALA A 402 18.65 3.74 -4.02
CA ALA A 402 17.91 4.91 -3.55
C ALA A 402 16.92 5.43 -4.61
N GLY A 403 17.25 5.26 -5.90
CA GLY A 403 16.36 5.54 -7.02
C GLY A 403 15.32 4.45 -7.28
N PHE A 404 14.44 4.69 -8.26
CA PHE A 404 13.41 3.72 -8.71
C PHE A 404 13.85 2.91 -9.94
N ALA A 405 15.07 3.12 -10.41
CA ALA A 405 15.69 2.40 -11.52
C ALA A 405 17.21 2.37 -11.29
N THR A 406 17.87 1.38 -11.85
CA THR A 406 19.33 1.25 -11.76
C THR A 406 19.87 0.51 -12.98
N GLU A 407 21.06 0.92 -13.43
CA GLU A 407 21.84 0.21 -14.45
C GLU A 407 22.65 -0.95 -13.86
N ASP A 408 22.83 -1.00 -12.53
CA ASP A 408 23.45 -2.13 -11.87
C ASP A 408 22.45 -3.29 -11.77
N HIS A 409 22.55 -4.23 -12.71
CA HIS A 409 21.73 -5.44 -12.73
C HIS A 409 21.86 -6.30 -11.46
N ALA A 410 22.92 -6.12 -10.66
CA ALA A 410 23.04 -6.81 -9.38
C ALA A 410 22.10 -6.26 -8.30
N LEU A 411 21.68 -4.99 -8.43
CA LEU A 411 20.80 -4.28 -7.51
C LEU A 411 19.32 -4.35 -7.91
N ARG A 412 18.94 -5.26 -8.81
CA ARG A 412 17.53 -5.40 -9.22
C ARG A 412 17.11 -6.86 -9.41
N VAL A 413 15.81 -7.12 -9.28
CA VAL A 413 15.19 -8.40 -9.65
C VAL A 413 13.95 -8.12 -10.48
N ARG A 414 13.95 -8.59 -11.72
CA ARG A 414 12.84 -8.42 -12.65
C ARG A 414 11.98 -9.68 -12.71
N PHE A 415 10.66 -9.51 -12.65
CA PHE A 415 9.71 -10.60 -12.77
C PHE A 415 9.74 -11.17 -14.20
N ASP A 416 9.93 -12.49 -14.30
CA ASP A 416 9.83 -13.23 -15.56
C ASP A 416 10.65 -12.54 -16.68
N GLU A 417 11.92 -12.25 -16.37
CA GLU A 417 12.88 -11.70 -17.33
C GLU A 417 13.27 -12.78 -18.36
N PRO A 418 13.17 -12.49 -19.67
CA PRO A 418 13.47 -13.49 -20.68
C PRO A 418 14.97 -13.81 -20.72
N SER A 419 15.31 -15.09 -20.79
CA SER A 419 16.71 -15.55 -20.84
C SER A 419 17.40 -15.25 -22.17
N GLY A 420 16.63 -14.93 -23.22
CA GLY A 420 17.13 -14.57 -24.54
C GLY A 420 16.02 -14.27 -25.53
N ALA A 421 16.38 -13.98 -26.78
CA ALA A 421 15.41 -13.63 -27.84
C ALA A 421 14.38 -14.75 -28.11
N TRP A 422 14.81 -16.01 -28.05
CA TRP A 422 13.92 -17.17 -28.21
C TRP A 422 12.88 -17.27 -27.09
N ASP A 423 13.32 -17.22 -25.83
CA ASP A 423 12.42 -17.25 -24.67
C ASP A 423 11.45 -16.06 -24.64
N ARG A 424 11.88 -14.90 -25.15
CA ARG A 424 11.00 -13.73 -25.33
C ARG A 424 9.86 -14.03 -26.31
N ALA A 425 10.15 -14.73 -27.41
CA ALA A 425 9.19 -15.02 -28.47
C ALA A 425 8.27 -16.21 -28.15
N THR A 426 8.82 -17.30 -27.58
CA THR A 426 8.12 -18.59 -27.45
C THR A 426 7.96 -19.08 -26.01
N GLY A 427 8.62 -18.45 -25.04
CA GLY A 427 8.60 -18.88 -23.65
C GLY A 427 7.21 -18.76 -23.00
N PRO A 428 6.85 -19.69 -22.10
CA PRO A 428 5.62 -19.58 -21.33
C PRO A 428 5.68 -18.34 -20.44
N LYS A 429 4.62 -17.51 -20.48
CA LYS A 429 4.56 -16.27 -19.71
C LYS A 429 4.03 -16.55 -18.32
N ARG A 430 4.75 -16.09 -17.30
CA ARG A 430 4.29 -16.14 -15.90
C ARG A 430 3.27 -15.03 -15.62
N SER A 431 2.49 -15.19 -14.57
CA SER A 431 1.48 -14.22 -14.14
C SER A 431 1.74 -13.79 -12.70
N LEU A 432 2.07 -12.52 -12.46
CA LEU A 432 2.30 -12.02 -11.10
C LEU A 432 1.05 -12.17 -10.20
N PRO A 433 -0.18 -12.05 -10.69
CA PRO A 433 -1.37 -12.41 -9.91
C PRO A 433 -1.49 -13.90 -9.54
N ASN A 434 -0.86 -14.81 -10.29
CA ASN A 434 -0.87 -16.24 -9.97
C ASN A 434 -0.05 -16.50 -8.69
N PRO A 435 -0.61 -17.16 -7.66
CA PRO A 435 0.07 -17.41 -6.40
C PRO A 435 1.41 -18.15 -6.54
N ARG A 436 1.50 -19.14 -7.44
CA ARG A 436 2.69 -19.97 -7.61
C ARG A 436 3.82 -19.17 -8.24
N ASP A 437 3.53 -18.47 -9.34
CA ASP A 437 4.51 -17.64 -10.04
C ASP A 437 4.98 -16.49 -9.16
N ARG A 438 4.06 -15.83 -8.46
CA ARG A 438 4.39 -14.76 -7.51
C ARG A 438 5.29 -15.24 -6.39
N MET A 439 4.97 -16.37 -5.77
CA MET A 439 5.82 -16.91 -4.70
C MET A 439 7.18 -17.40 -5.22
N SER A 440 7.30 -17.77 -6.49
CA SER A 440 8.63 -18.00 -7.10
C SER A 440 9.42 -16.70 -7.14
N TYR A 441 8.82 -15.63 -7.64
CA TYR A 441 9.46 -14.32 -7.74
C TYR A 441 9.82 -13.74 -6.37
N VAL A 442 8.95 -13.87 -5.37
CA VAL A 442 9.22 -13.45 -3.98
C VAL A 442 10.43 -14.18 -3.41
N ARG A 443 10.61 -15.48 -3.72
CA ARG A 443 11.82 -16.21 -3.31
C ARG A 443 13.07 -15.73 -4.05
N GLU A 444 12.97 -15.39 -5.33
CA GLU A 444 14.07 -14.80 -6.10
C GLU A 444 14.49 -13.44 -5.52
N ILE A 445 13.51 -12.60 -5.16
CA ILE A 445 13.71 -11.34 -4.45
C ILE A 445 14.41 -11.56 -3.11
N ALA A 446 13.89 -12.47 -2.28
CA ALA A 446 14.44 -12.76 -0.96
C ALA A 446 15.90 -13.24 -1.05
N ALA A 447 16.20 -14.13 -1.99
CA ALA A 447 17.55 -14.63 -2.23
C ALA A 447 18.49 -13.52 -2.73
N ARG A 448 18.00 -12.58 -3.55
CA ARG A 448 18.80 -11.43 -3.98
C ARG A 448 19.07 -10.48 -2.83
N PHE A 449 18.03 -10.13 -2.08
CA PHE A 449 18.12 -9.25 -0.92
C PHE A 449 19.15 -9.77 0.09
N ASP A 450 19.02 -11.04 0.46
CA ASP A 450 19.93 -11.70 1.38
C ASP A 450 21.39 -11.68 0.88
N ARG A 451 21.61 -11.98 -0.40
CA ARG A 451 22.95 -11.87 -1.01
C ARG A 451 23.51 -10.45 -0.89
N LEU A 452 22.71 -9.43 -1.18
CA LEU A 452 23.13 -8.04 -1.10
C LEU A 452 23.38 -7.58 0.34
N MET A 453 22.60 -8.06 1.30
CA MET A 453 22.81 -7.79 2.73
C MET A 453 24.06 -8.47 3.29
N ASN A 454 24.56 -9.52 2.61
CA ASN A 454 25.82 -10.18 2.93
C ASN A 454 27.01 -9.52 2.22
N GLU A 455 26.91 -9.30 0.90
CA GLU A 455 28.02 -8.85 0.05
C GLU A 455 28.16 -7.32 -0.03
N ARG A 456 27.06 -6.59 0.17
CA ARG A 456 26.98 -5.13 -0.03
C ARG A 456 26.21 -4.43 1.11
N ARG A 457 26.35 -4.93 2.35
CA ARG A 457 25.60 -4.44 3.51
C ARG A 457 25.60 -2.91 3.67
N THR A 458 26.77 -2.28 3.59
CA THR A 458 26.90 -0.82 3.75
C THR A 458 26.05 -0.04 2.74
N HIS A 459 26.01 -0.50 1.48
CA HIS A 459 25.15 0.10 0.45
C HIS A 459 23.67 -0.09 0.81
N MET A 460 23.27 -1.32 1.13
CA MET A 460 21.88 -1.64 1.47
C MET A 460 21.38 -0.82 2.67
N GLU A 461 22.20 -0.72 3.72
CA GLU A 461 21.89 0.07 4.91
C GLU A 461 21.86 1.57 4.63
N SER A 462 22.73 2.09 3.76
CA SER A 462 22.68 3.48 3.30
C SER A 462 21.37 3.79 2.55
N VAL A 463 20.90 2.86 1.72
CA VAL A 463 19.61 3.02 1.04
C VAL A 463 18.45 2.96 2.05
N LEU A 464 18.48 2.01 3.00
CA LEU A 464 17.48 1.95 4.07
C LEU A 464 17.46 3.22 4.91
N GLN A 465 18.60 3.84 5.20
CA GLN A 465 18.66 5.14 5.88
C GLN A 465 18.04 6.25 5.04
N THR A 466 18.25 6.24 3.73
CA THR A 466 17.62 7.19 2.80
C THR A 466 16.10 7.04 2.82
N ILE A 467 15.59 5.79 2.76
CA ILE A 467 14.16 5.48 2.86
C ILE A 467 13.61 5.91 4.23
N ARG A 468 14.33 5.62 5.32
CA ARG A 468 13.98 6.04 6.69
C ARG A 468 13.83 7.56 6.80
N GLY A 469 14.57 8.33 5.99
CA GLY A 469 14.42 9.78 5.90
C GLY A 469 13.01 10.26 5.53
N TRP A 470 12.18 9.40 4.94
CA TRP A 470 10.77 9.70 4.66
C TRP A 470 9.83 9.52 5.87
N ILE A 471 10.37 9.17 7.05
CA ILE A 471 10.15 9.95 8.26
C ILE A 471 8.81 10.65 8.30
N ASN A 472 8.83 11.92 7.90
CA ASN A 472 7.76 12.90 8.00
C ASN A 472 7.18 13.30 6.63
N ALA A 473 7.16 12.35 5.67
CA ALA A 473 6.70 12.59 4.30
C ALA A 473 5.22 12.96 4.16
#